data_AF-A0A317Z7V5-F1
#
_entry.id   AF-A0A317Z7V5-F1
#
_cell.length_a   1.000
_cell.length_b   1.000
_cell.length_c   1.000
_cell.angle_alpha   90.00
_cell.angle_beta   90.00
_cell.angle_gamma   90.00
#
_symmetry.space_group_name_H-M   'P 1'
#
loop_
_entity.id
_entity.type
_entity.pdbx_description
1 polymer ?
#
loop_
_entity_poly.entity_id
_entity_poly.type
_entity_poly.pdbx_seq_one_letter_code
_entity_poly.pdbx_strand_id
1 'polypeptide(L)'
;MTKYVYAFDEGQKNMKDLLGGKGANLSEMKRLGLPVPDGFTITTAACIEYLERGDQLSDEVKTQLQEQLEAFSGRANKAFSSDENLLLVSVRSGAKISMPGMMDTILNLGLNDENVEKLARKTNDARFAYDCYRRLLQMFGEVVYGIPMTAFDTYF
;
A
#
# COMPACT_ATOMS: atom_id res chain seq x y z
N MET A 1 -16.81 -18.58 3.12
CA MET A 1 -15.74 -17.89 2.41
C MET A 1 -15.10 -16.92 3.40
N THR A 2 -13.79 -17.01 3.61
CA THR A 2 -13.09 -16.19 4.61
C THR A 2 -12.74 -14.85 3.97
N LYS A 3 -13.07 -13.73 4.64
CA LYS A 3 -12.73 -12.40 4.12
C LYS A 3 -11.31 -12.02 4.54
N TYR A 4 -10.45 -11.74 3.58
CA TYR A 4 -9.03 -11.46 3.75
C TYR A 4 -8.66 -10.00 3.48
N VAL A 5 -9.50 -9.23 2.80
CA VAL A 5 -9.25 -7.83 2.48
C VAL A 5 -10.43 -6.98 2.90
N TYR A 6 -10.17 -5.91 3.64
CA TYR A 6 -11.20 -5.00 4.18
C TYR A 6 -10.93 -3.57 3.76
N ALA A 7 -11.90 -2.92 3.13
CA ALA A 7 -11.88 -1.47 2.97
C ALA A 7 -11.83 -0.79 4.34
N PHE A 8 -11.29 0.44 4.42
CA PHE A 8 -11.31 1.16 5.70
C PHE A 8 -12.73 1.36 6.25
N ASP A 9 -13.73 1.51 5.40
CA ASP A 9 -15.15 1.65 5.79
C ASP A 9 -15.78 0.37 6.37
N GLU A 10 -15.12 -0.77 6.20
CA GLU A 10 -15.61 -2.08 6.65
C GLU A 10 -14.97 -2.53 7.97
N GLY A 11 -13.95 -1.78 8.43
CA GLY A 11 -13.23 -2.07 9.67
C GLY A 11 -13.68 -1.20 10.85
N GLN A 12 -13.21 -1.53 12.04
CA GLN A 12 -13.43 -0.76 13.25
C GLN A 12 -12.38 -1.08 14.32
N LYS A 13 -12.26 -0.22 15.34
CA LYS A 13 -11.22 -0.31 16.38
C LYS A 13 -11.13 -1.65 17.12
N ASN A 14 -12.22 -2.40 17.27
CA ASN A 14 -12.21 -3.69 17.96
C ASN A 14 -11.67 -4.85 17.10
N MET A 15 -11.47 -4.64 15.79
CA MET A 15 -10.92 -5.63 14.86
C MET A 15 -9.38 -5.63 14.82
N LYS A 16 -8.70 -5.15 15.87
CA LYS A 16 -7.22 -5.07 15.94
C LYS A 16 -6.53 -6.40 15.71
N ASP A 17 -7.16 -7.50 16.12
CA ASP A 17 -6.59 -8.83 15.96
C ASP A 17 -6.55 -9.26 14.50
N LEU A 18 -7.53 -8.81 13.71
CA LEU A 18 -7.68 -9.14 12.29
C LEU A 18 -7.01 -8.11 11.37
N LEU A 19 -7.11 -6.82 11.68
CA LEU A 19 -6.64 -5.70 10.83
C LEU A 19 -5.29 -5.13 11.29
N GLY A 20 -4.75 -5.62 12.40
CA GLY A 20 -3.62 -4.98 13.08
C GLY A 20 -3.99 -3.64 13.72
N GLY A 21 -3.05 -3.07 14.49
CA GLY A 21 -3.26 -1.80 15.17
C GLY A 21 -3.44 -0.61 14.21
N LYS A 22 -2.66 -0.57 13.12
CA LYS A 22 -2.74 0.51 12.11
C LYS A 22 -4.03 0.44 11.30
N GLY A 23 -4.37 -0.74 10.76
CA GLY A 23 -5.59 -0.93 9.95
C GLY A 23 -6.85 -0.61 10.75
N ALA A 24 -6.96 -1.15 11.96
CA ALA A 24 -8.11 -0.88 12.83
C ALA A 24 -8.26 0.60 13.21
N ASN A 25 -7.13 1.31 13.43
CA ASN A 25 -7.17 2.74 13.72
C ASN A 25 -7.50 3.59 12.47
N LEU A 26 -7.01 3.23 11.28
CA LEU A 26 -7.36 3.91 10.03
C LEU A 26 -8.87 3.80 9.73
N SER A 27 -9.42 2.60 9.89
CA SER A 27 -10.86 2.38 9.81
C SER A 27 -11.65 3.20 10.84
N GLU A 28 -11.19 3.23 12.10
CA GLU A 28 -11.85 4.02 13.14
C GLU A 28 -11.84 5.52 12.82
N MET A 29 -10.69 6.05 12.39
CA MET A 29 -10.56 7.47 12.03
C MET A 29 -11.48 7.82 10.86
N LYS A 30 -11.56 6.95 9.83
CA LYS A 30 -12.46 7.16 8.70
C LYS A 30 -13.93 7.14 9.12
N ARG A 31 -14.31 6.20 9.99
CA ARG A 31 -15.67 6.12 10.58
C ARG A 31 -16.04 7.34 11.42
N LEU A 32 -15.07 7.96 12.10
CA LEU A 32 -15.24 9.21 12.82
C LEU A 32 -15.34 10.44 11.91
N GLY A 33 -15.25 10.27 10.59
CA GLY A 33 -15.33 11.36 9.60
C GLY A 33 -14.05 12.18 9.49
N LEU A 34 -12.92 11.68 9.99
CA LEU A 34 -11.62 12.34 9.81
C LEU A 34 -11.16 12.21 8.35
N PRO A 35 -10.37 13.18 7.83
CA PRO A 35 -9.90 13.19 6.45
C PRO A 35 -8.79 12.15 6.23
N VAL A 36 -9.16 10.87 6.25
CA VAL A 36 -8.29 9.74 5.97
C VAL A 36 -8.33 9.44 4.48
N PRO A 37 -7.20 9.42 3.76
CA PRO A 37 -7.17 8.93 2.39
C PRO A 37 -7.73 7.51 2.31
N ASP A 38 -8.49 7.21 1.25
CA ASP A 38 -9.10 5.89 1.10
C ASP A 38 -8.04 4.79 0.97
N GLY A 39 -8.41 3.56 1.30
CA GLY A 39 -7.54 2.41 1.28
C GLY A 39 -8.21 1.16 1.86
N PHE A 40 -7.41 0.13 2.04
CA PHE A 40 -7.84 -1.15 2.58
C PHE A 40 -6.72 -1.84 3.35
N THR A 41 -7.08 -2.86 4.11
CA THR A 41 -6.17 -3.68 4.92
C THR A 41 -6.26 -5.13 4.48
N ILE A 42 -5.11 -5.76 4.23
CA ILE A 42 -4.99 -7.22 4.10
C ILE A 42 -4.84 -7.77 5.53
N THR A 43 -5.67 -8.75 5.89
CA THR A 43 -5.79 -9.18 7.29
C THR A 43 -4.56 -9.96 7.78
N THR A 44 -4.42 -10.04 9.10
CA THR A 44 -3.46 -10.95 9.76
C THR A 44 -3.75 -12.41 9.44
N ALA A 45 -5.01 -12.79 9.22
CA ALA A 45 -5.40 -14.13 8.78
C ALA A 45 -4.82 -14.48 7.39
N ALA A 46 -4.82 -13.52 6.45
CA ALA A 46 -4.19 -13.70 5.15
C ALA A 46 -2.66 -13.91 5.27
N CYS A 47 -2.02 -13.23 6.22
CA CYS A 47 -0.60 -13.41 6.52
C CYS A 47 -0.32 -14.81 7.12
N ILE A 48 -1.16 -15.29 8.04
CA ILE A 48 -1.04 -16.65 8.58
C ILE A 48 -1.18 -17.69 7.47
N GLU A 49 -2.19 -17.55 6.60
CA GLU A 49 -2.38 -18.46 5.47
C GLU A 49 -1.17 -18.46 4.52
N TYR A 50 -0.62 -17.28 4.22
CA TYR A 50 0.59 -17.13 3.39
C TYR A 50 1.78 -17.92 3.97
N LEU A 51 1.99 -17.83 5.28
CA LEU A 51 3.08 -18.54 5.98
C LEU A 51 2.82 -20.06 6.02
N GLU A 52 1.60 -20.48 6.32
CA GLU A 52 1.22 -21.91 6.35
C GLU A 52 1.36 -22.58 4.96
N ARG A 53 1.24 -21.81 3.88
CA ARG A 53 1.41 -22.26 2.50
C ARG A 53 2.85 -22.18 1.97
N GLY A 54 3.82 -21.86 2.82
CA GLY A 54 5.22 -21.75 2.41
C GLY A 54 5.48 -20.56 1.51
N ASP A 55 5.08 -19.37 1.98
CA ASP A 55 5.30 -18.09 1.32
C ASP A 55 4.55 -17.92 -0.01
N GLN A 56 3.35 -18.50 -0.09
CA GLN A 56 2.48 -18.42 -1.27
C GLN A 56 1.08 -17.91 -0.93
N LEU A 57 0.63 -16.90 -1.67
CA LEU A 57 -0.74 -16.41 -1.58
C LEU A 57 -1.72 -17.40 -2.21
N SER A 58 -2.81 -17.68 -1.51
CA SER A 58 -3.93 -18.47 -2.06
C SER A 58 -4.65 -17.71 -3.18
N ASP A 59 -5.29 -18.44 -4.08
CA ASP A 59 -6.08 -17.83 -5.15
C ASP A 59 -7.26 -17.02 -4.59
N GLU A 60 -7.81 -17.43 -3.45
CA GLU A 60 -8.86 -16.68 -2.74
C GLU A 60 -8.36 -15.30 -2.28
N VAL A 61 -7.16 -15.22 -1.69
CA VAL A 61 -6.56 -13.93 -1.29
C VAL A 61 -6.24 -13.06 -2.50
N LYS A 62 -5.70 -13.65 -3.59
CA LYS A 62 -5.39 -12.91 -4.82
C LYS A 62 -6.64 -12.31 -5.46
N THR A 63 -7.73 -13.09 -5.56
CA THR A 63 -9.00 -12.63 -6.11
C THR A 63 -9.57 -11.49 -5.29
N GLN A 64 -9.65 -11.63 -3.96
CA GLN A 64 -10.16 -10.56 -3.09
C GLN A 64 -9.29 -9.29 -3.16
N LEU A 65 -7.97 -9.44 -3.31
CA LEU A 65 -7.08 -8.29 -3.48
C LEU A 65 -7.36 -7.55 -4.79
N GLN A 66 -7.55 -8.28 -5.91
CA GLN A 66 -7.88 -7.69 -7.21
C GLN A 66 -9.22 -6.95 -7.17
N GLU A 67 -10.28 -7.62 -6.67
CA GLU A 67 -11.61 -7.02 -6.50
C GLU A 67 -11.54 -5.75 -5.63
N GLN A 68 -10.78 -5.79 -4.54
CA GLN A 68 -10.66 -4.65 -3.65
C GLN A 68 -9.83 -3.52 -4.24
N LEU A 69 -8.80 -3.81 -5.04
CA LEU A 69 -8.03 -2.81 -5.78
C LEU A 69 -8.90 -2.08 -6.80
N GLU A 70 -9.77 -2.80 -7.53
CA GLU A 70 -10.74 -2.20 -8.46
C GLU A 70 -11.75 -1.32 -7.72
N ALA A 71 -12.33 -1.82 -6.63
CA ALA A 71 -13.26 -1.07 -5.81
C ALA A 71 -12.61 0.19 -5.20
N PHE A 72 -11.38 0.08 -4.72
CA PHE A 72 -10.59 1.20 -4.21
C PHE A 72 -10.30 2.24 -5.30
N SER A 73 -9.87 1.80 -6.48
CA SER A 73 -9.64 2.65 -7.65
C SER A 73 -10.92 3.43 -8.04
N GLY A 74 -12.08 2.77 -8.02
CA GLY A 74 -13.38 3.38 -8.25
C GLY A 74 -13.75 4.44 -7.21
N ARG A 75 -13.60 4.13 -5.90
CA ARG A 75 -13.87 5.10 -4.81
C ARG A 75 -12.93 6.30 -4.83
N ALA A 76 -11.65 6.08 -5.15
CA ALA A 76 -10.66 7.13 -5.26
C ALA A 76 -10.76 7.94 -6.55
N ASN A 77 -11.58 7.48 -7.52
CA ASN A 77 -11.66 8.01 -8.89
C ASN A 77 -10.27 8.18 -9.55
N LYS A 78 -9.42 7.16 -9.39
CA LYS A 78 -8.02 7.15 -9.83
C LYS A 78 -7.64 5.75 -10.29
N ALA A 79 -6.79 5.64 -11.30
CA ALA A 79 -6.28 4.34 -11.78
C ALA A 79 -4.76 4.37 -12.00
N PHE A 80 -4.10 3.22 -11.90
CA PHE A 80 -2.65 3.08 -12.09
C PHE A 80 -2.19 3.40 -13.52
N SER A 81 -3.08 3.32 -14.50
CA SER A 81 -2.81 3.61 -15.91
C SER A 81 -3.34 4.98 -16.37
N SER A 82 -4.00 5.74 -15.49
CA SER A 82 -4.67 7.00 -15.87
C SER A 82 -3.67 8.14 -16.08
N ASP A 83 -3.85 8.89 -17.17
CA ASP A 83 -3.05 10.09 -17.48
C ASP A 83 -3.44 11.28 -16.61
N GLU A 84 -4.74 11.46 -16.37
CA GLU A 84 -5.27 12.60 -15.60
C GLU A 84 -5.33 12.30 -14.10
N ASN A 85 -5.74 11.08 -13.73
CA ASN A 85 -6.02 10.69 -12.35
C ASN A 85 -5.18 9.46 -11.94
N LEU A 86 -3.87 9.61 -12.02
CA LEU A 86 -2.91 8.59 -11.58
C LEU A 86 -3.16 8.18 -10.13
N LEU A 87 -3.27 6.87 -9.90
CA LEU A 87 -3.31 6.25 -8.59
C LEU A 87 -1.89 5.87 -8.15
N LEU A 88 -1.46 6.42 -7.02
CA LEU A 88 -0.25 6.00 -6.31
C LEU A 88 -0.65 5.57 -4.91
N VAL A 89 -0.03 4.49 -4.41
CA VAL A 89 -0.36 3.92 -3.11
C VAL A 89 0.86 3.84 -2.21
N SER A 90 0.59 3.81 -0.90
CA SER A 90 1.58 3.42 0.09
C SER A 90 1.27 2.03 0.64
N VAL A 91 2.26 1.16 0.72
CA VAL A 91 2.14 -0.15 1.38
C VAL A 91 2.83 -0.07 2.73
N ARG A 92 2.08 -0.37 3.80
CA ARG A 92 2.53 -0.20 5.18
C ARG A 92 2.15 -1.44 5.98
N SER A 93 3.14 -2.11 6.53
CA SER A 93 2.92 -3.23 7.44
C SER A 93 2.26 -2.76 8.75
N GLY A 94 1.44 -3.63 9.34
CA GLY A 94 0.71 -3.36 10.57
C GLY A 94 0.36 -4.63 11.32
N ALA A 95 1.06 -4.90 12.43
CA ALA A 95 0.75 -6.02 13.31
C ALA A 95 -0.27 -5.64 14.40
N LYS A 96 -0.79 -6.66 15.10
CA LYS A 96 -1.69 -6.50 16.28
C LYS A 96 -1.03 -5.64 17.37
N ILE A 97 0.24 -5.93 17.67
CA ILE A 97 1.06 -5.20 18.63
C ILE A 97 2.11 -4.40 17.85
N SER A 98 2.34 -3.16 18.26
CA SER A 98 3.36 -2.31 17.63
C SER A 98 4.74 -2.96 17.81
N MET A 99 5.43 -3.18 16.70
CA MET A 99 6.81 -3.68 16.67
C MET A 99 7.70 -2.57 16.08
N PRO A 100 8.31 -1.71 16.92
CA PRO A 100 9.26 -0.70 16.46
C PRO A 100 10.45 -1.38 15.76
N GLY A 101 10.83 -0.88 14.58
CA GLY A 101 11.98 -1.40 13.82
C GLY A 101 11.71 -2.61 12.91
N MET A 102 10.46 -3.11 12.83
CA MET A 102 10.11 -4.30 12.03
C MET A 102 9.15 -4.03 10.87
N MET A 103 8.96 -2.78 10.47
CA MET A 103 7.86 -2.45 9.56
C MET A 103 8.24 -1.42 8.52
N ASP A 104 8.63 -1.94 7.37
CA ASP A 104 8.93 -1.16 6.20
C ASP A 104 7.68 -0.50 5.60
N THR A 105 7.89 0.69 5.05
CA THR A 105 6.88 1.47 4.35
C THR A 105 7.41 1.76 2.97
N ILE A 106 6.62 1.42 1.96
CA ILE A 106 6.89 1.81 0.58
C ILE A 106 5.89 2.88 0.20
N LEU A 107 6.36 4.06 -0.21
CA LEU A 107 5.53 5.13 -0.77
C LEU A 107 5.66 5.17 -2.29
N ASN A 108 4.74 5.87 -2.95
CA ASN A 108 4.74 6.14 -4.39
C ASN A 108 4.60 4.90 -5.29
N LEU A 109 4.13 3.77 -4.75
CA LEU A 109 3.95 2.55 -5.54
C LEU A 109 2.88 2.79 -6.61
N GLY A 110 3.23 2.46 -7.86
CA GLY A 110 2.49 2.84 -9.05
C GLY A 110 3.29 3.73 -10.01
N LEU A 111 4.40 4.32 -9.58
CA LEU A 111 5.36 4.95 -10.50
C LEU A 111 6.15 3.91 -11.29
N ASN A 112 6.42 4.27 -12.54
CA ASN A 112 7.30 3.62 -13.50
C ASN A 112 7.75 4.70 -14.50
N ASP A 113 8.53 4.34 -15.52
CA ASP A 113 9.07 5.28 -16.50
C ASP A 113 7.99 6.11 -17.23
N GLU A 114 6.81 5.54 -17.45
CA GLU A 114 5.69 6.27 -18.07
C GLU A 114 4.94 7.15 -17.06
N ASN A 115 4.66 6.61 -15.87
CA ASN A 115 3.84 7.25 -14.85
C ASN A 115 4.56 8.40 -14.14
N VAL A 116 5.90 8.40 -14.08
CA VAL A 116 6.67 9.53 -13.56
C VAL A 116 6.52 10.77 -14.44
N GLU A 117 6.46 10.62 -15.76
CA GLU A 117 6.23 11.75 -16.66
C GLU A 117 4.82 12.32 -16.51
N LYS A 118 3.82 11.44 -16.33
CA LYS A 118 2.43 11.85 -16.06
C LYS A 118 2.36 12.64 -14.76
N LEU A 119 3.06 12.18 -13.71
CA LEU A 119 3.16 12.91 -12.45
C LEU A 119 3.83 14.28 -12.66
N ALA A 120 4.94 14.35 -13.39
CA ALA A 120 5.66 15.59 -13.68
C ALA A 120 4.78 16.62 -14.40
N ARG A 121 4.02 16.18 -15.41
CA ARG A 121 3.06 17.04 -16.14
C ARG A 121 1.95 17.53 -15.22
N LYS A 122 1.38 16.65 -14.40
CA LYS A 122 0.27 16.99 -13.50
C LYS A 122 0.67 17.97 -12.40
N THR A 123 1.87 17.84 -11.84
CA THR A 123 2.35 18.73 -10.78
C THR A 123 3.05 19.98 -11.32
N ASN A 124 3.31 20.04 -12.63
CA ASN A 124 4.18 21.02 -13.26
C ASN A 124 5.54 21.12 -12.55
N ASP A 125 6.05 19.97 -12.07
CA ASP A 125 7.30 19.88 -11.31
C ASP A 125 7.97 18.53 -11.58
N ALA A 126 8.84 18.51 -12.60
CA ALA A 126 9.60 17.33 -12.96
C ALA A 126 10.56 16.90 -11.85
N ARG A 127 11.17 17.86 -11.13
CA ARG A 127 12.09 17.53 -10.04
C ARG A 127 11.37 16.75 -8.94
N PHE A 128 10.18 17.21 -8.53
CA PHE A 128 9.35 16.50 -7.57
C PHE A 128 9.01 15.08 -8.03
N ALA A 129 8.55 14.92 -9.27
CA ALA A 129 8.16 13.62 -9.79
C ALA A 129 9.32 12.61 -9.83
N TYR A 130 10.49 13.03 -10.33
CA TYR A 130 11.68 12.18 -10.36
C TYR A 130 12.28 11.96 -8.96
N ASP A 131 12.12 12.89 -8.01
CA ASP A 131 12.44 12.65 -6.60
C ASP A 131 11.56 11.55 -5.97
N CYS A 132 10.25 11.58 -6.27
CA CYS A 132 9.34 10.52 -5.87
C CYS A 132 9.71 9.17 -6.49
N TYR A 133 10.12 9.16 -7.77
CA TYR A 133 10.46 7.94 -8.49
C TYR A 133 11.77 7.33 -7.99
N ARG A 134 12.85 8.11 -7.82
CA ARG A 134 14.10 7.59 -7.23
C ARG A 134 13.88 7.03 -5.82
N ARG A 135 13.04 7.69 -5.01
CA ARG A 135 12.71 7.21 -3.66
C ARG A 135 11.93 5.90 -3.70
N LEU A 136 11.01 5.73 -4.65
CA LEU A 136 10.34 4.44 -4.86
C LEU A 136 11.37 3.36 -5.17
N LEU A 137 12.30 3.60 -6.10
CA LEU A 137 13.33 2.62 -6.47
C LEU A 137 14.20 2.22 -5.27
N GLN A 138 14.61 3.20 -4.45
CA GLN A 138 15.34 2.97 -3.20
C GLN A 138 14.55 2.13 -2.20
N MET A 139 13.34 2.57 -1.83
CA MET A 139 12.49 1.87 -0.86
C MET A 139 12.10 0.47 -1.34
N PHE A 140 11.74 0.32 -2.62
CA PHE A 140 11.35 -0.97 -3.18
C PHE A 140 12.55 -1.92 -3.27
N GLY A 141 13.72 -1.41 -3.68
CA GLY A 141 14.96 -2.17 -3.70
C GLY A 141 15.36 -2.71 -2.33
N GLU A 142 15.31 -1.87 -1.29
CA GLU A 142 15.61 -2.30 0.07
C GLU A 142 14.56 -3.28 0.60
N VAL A 143 13.29 -2.91 0.56
CA VAL A 143 12.23 -3.61 1.27
C VAL A 143 11.81 -4.90 0.57
N VAL A 144 11.78 -4.91 -0.76
CA VAL A 144 11.28 -6.06 -1.54
C VAL A 144 12.43 -6.95 -2.02
N TYR A 145 13.55 -6.35 -2.42
CA TYR A 145 14.70 -7.10 -2.97
C TYR A 145 15.88 -7.23 -2.01
N GLY A 146 15.83 -6.63 -0.81
CA GLY A 146 16.91 -6.71 0.17
C GLY A 146 18.20 -5.98 -0.24
N ILE A 147 18.11 -5.01 -1.16
CA ILE A 147 19.27 -4.23 -1.62
C ILE A 147 19.58 -3.14 -0.58
N PRO A 148 20.78 -3.11 0.03
CA PRO A 148 21.11 -2.10 1.04
C PRO A 148 20.95 -0.68 0.52
N MET A 149 20.35 0.21 1.31
CA MET A 149 20.16 1.62 0.95
C MET A 149 21.45 2.32 0.48
N THR A 150 22.59 1.98 1.08
CA THR A 150 23.90 2.53 0.74
C THR A 150 24.32 2.24 -0.71
N ALA A 151 23.77 1.19 -1.34
CA ALA A 151 24.04 0.90 -2.74
C ALA A 151 23.46 1.96 -3.68
N PHE A 152 22.47 2.74 -3.23
CA PHE A 152 21.83 3.78 -4.02
C PHE A 152 22.51 5.15 -3.86
N ASP A 153 23.29 5.37 -2.80
CA ASP A 153 23.99 6.64 -2.53
C ASP A 153 25.00 7.02 -3.62
N THR A 154 25.46 6.04 -4.40
CA THR A 154 26.39 6.27 -5.53
C THR A 154 25.70 6.64 -6.83
N TYR A 155 24.37 6.49 -6.93
CA TYR A 155 23.62 6.66 -8.17
C TYR A 155 22.64 7.84 -8.15
N PHE A 156 22.28 8.36 -6.98
CA PHE A 156 21.30 9.44 -6.81
C PHE A 156 21.85 10.67 -6.09
#